data_AF-A0A172Z600-F1
#
_entry.id   AF-A0A172Z600-F1
#
_cell.length_a   1.000
_cell.length_b   1.000
_cell.length_c   1.000
_cell.angle_alpha   90.00
_cell.angle_beta   90.00
_cell.angle_gamma   90.00
#
_symmetry.space_group_name_H-M   'P 1'
#
loop_
_entity.id
_entity.type
_entity.pdbx_description
1 polymer ?
#
loop_
_entity_poly.entity_id
_entity_poly.type
_entity_poly.pdbx_seq_one_letter_code
_entity_poly.pdbx_strand_id
1 'polypeptide(L)'
;MSEKIKQAFIIGTGRCGTTWLAQMLNSNPVLCVPPEIQLLFEYSSNGNRLHEEYLLANEQGLDSDQLISIIERCCPHNLDQFFDYPEFCRQDSTPKRSFREFVTAFYAAVAESHGKRWLIEQTPWYGQRLDLVTALFPDAKFIHVVRDGRDVALSFSRTMWWHRSARLNLSRWQREIKKIALDAKLLLKPEAYLEVKYENLVADTTAELKKICTFLGVDFDPTMLDPQAFIDYDQFCKFDLGLVSSQAYSAWRKQKSKTVFTDSVEAWRKNDGAFDKSLPPEISNWLTHYGYPVETPDDTEAENVQLREYNLNVLEQENLEKSHYIQALEQSVADCTQHLGDASVVANDWAARGELLEQLAGTIHALEQENAERFEKILTLERTLAGHVEHGSFIKDEWQARGELIDELGEKFQALERELASGAELNETLQQALAAQQSESNELGQTIDGLKQEIDNRTNQVLQVEHALTAHAEQHRVLEQALQAREHLLEQAGEANEALKKDSADRGERINVLERLLAEQIEQSDVAEKYLATREALIQQLTASVEALNSTSQQQAEKIEQLMFDGVVSANTNSQLVQEIADQKLLIEDLEGRLNEFERSWYGILRKRLSK
;
A
#
# COMPACT_ATOMS: atom_id res chain seq x y z
N MET A 1 16.03 3.19 40.99
CA MET A 1 16.07 3.04 39.52
C MET A 1 14.67 2.72 39.07
N SER A 2 14.07 3.52 38.19
CA SER A 2 12.79 3.19 37.56
C SER A 2 12.92 1.82 36.88
N GLU A 3 11.94 0.94 37.03
CA GLU A 3 11.92 -0.35 36.35
C GLU A 3 11.79 -0.09 34.84
N LYS A 4 12.71 -0.60 34.01
CA LYS A 4 12.71 -0.37 32.56
C LYS A 4 11.40 -0.88 31.95
N ILE A 5 10.69 -0.03 31.21
CA ILE A 5 9.49 -0.42 30.45
C ILE A 5 9.84 -1.57 29.50
N LYS A 6 9.05 -2.64 29.54
CA LYS A 6 9.19 -3.80 28.65
C LYS A 6 8.35 -3.60 27.38
N GLN A 7 8.82 -4.15 26.27
CA GLN A 7 8.15 -4.04 24.97
C GLN A 7 7.59 -5.40 24.53
N ALA A 8 6.39 -5.38 23.98
CA ALA A 8 5.85 -6.47 23.20
C ALA A 8 5.16 -5.95 21.93
N PHE A 9 4.91 -6.83 20.98
CA PHE A 9 4.27 -6.51 19.71
C PHE A 9 3.16 -7.51 19.41
N ILE A 10 1.97 -7.01 19.05
CA ILE A 10 0.90 -7.82 18.47
C ILE A 10 1.01 -7.71 16.95
N ILE A 11 1.41 -8.81 16.31
CA ILE A 11 1.65 -8.89 14.86
C ILE A 11 0.64 -9.80 14.17
N GLY A 12 0.51 -9.69 12.85
CA GLY A 12 -0.36 -10.53 12.03
C GLY A 12 -0.57 -9.98 10.62
N THR A 13 -1.47 -10.58 9.85
CA THR A 13 -1.77 -10.17 8.46
C THR A 13 -2.74 -8.99 8.36
N GLY A 14 -3.08 -8.33 9.48
CA GLY A 14 -4.24 -7.44 9.54
C GLY A 14 -5.57 -8.17 9.42
N ARG A 15 -6.64 -7.56 9.96
CA ARG A 15 -8.01 -8.14 10.05
C ARG A 15 -8.09 -9.52 10.73
N CYS A 16 -7.05 -9.94 11.43
CA CYS A 16 -6.99 -11.18 12.20
C CYS A 16 -7.46 -11.05 13.65
N GLY A 17 -7.96 -9.87 14.08
CA GLY A 17 -8.51 -9.67 15.43
C GLY A 17 -7.54 -9.04 16.44
N THR A 18 -6.43 -8.48 15.95
CA THR A 18 -5.40 -7.81 16.76
C THR A 18 -5.93 -6.64 17.59
N THR A 19 -6.80 -5.79 17.02
CA THR A 19 -7.44 -4.68 17.75
C THR A 19 -8.30 -5.15 18.90
N TRP A 20 -8.97 -6.29 18.74
CA TRP A 20 -9.80 -6.86 19.81
C TRP A 20 -8.94 -7.38 20.95
N LEU A 21 -7.89 -8.12 20.62
CA LEU A 21 -6.91 -8.56 21.61
C LEU A 21 -6.24 -7.36 22.32
N ALA A 22 -5.91 -6.29 21.59
CA ALA A 22 -5.33 -5.09 22.15
C ALA A 22 -6.22 -4.46 23.23
N GLN A 23 -7.53 -4.30 22.95
CA GLN A 23 -8.48 -3.76 23.92
C GLN A 23 -8.53 -4.60 25.20
N MET A 24 -8.59 -5.93 25.08
CA MET A 24 -8.58 -6.85 26.23
C MET A 24 -7.30 -6.72 27.05
N LEU A 25 -6.13 -6.72 26.39
CA LEU A 25 -4.85 -6.60 27.07
C LEU A 25 -4.69 -5.23 27.73
N ASN A 26 -5.22 -4.17 27.13
CA ASN A 26 -5.09 -2.81 27.67
C ASN A 26 -5.93 -2.59 28.94
N SER A 27 -6.94 -3.42 29.22
CA SER A 27 -7.67 -3.35 30.49
C SER A 27 -6.86 -3.89 31.67
N ASN A 28 -5.77 -4.60 31.41
CA ASN A 28 -4.84 -5.04 32.46
C ASN A 28 -4.10 -3.82 33.06
N PRO A 29 -3.96 -3.75 34.41
CA PRO A 29 -3.36 -2.60 35.09
C PRO A 29 -1.88 -2.37 34.77
N VAL A 30 -1.15 -3.36 34.23
CA VAL A 30 0.28 -3.23 33.93
C VAL A 30 0.62 -3.17 32.43
N LEU A 31 -0.35 -3.41 31.53
CA LEU A 31 -0.13 -3.48 30.08
C LEU A 31 -0.71 -2.25 29.38
N CYS A 32 0.14 -1.40 28.79
CA CYS A 32 -0.28 -0.30 27.93
C CYS A 32 -0.32 -0.79 26.49
N VAL A 33 -1.51 -0.84 25.89
CA VAL A 33 -1.68 -1.12 24.46
C VAL A 33 -2.31 0.13 23.84
N PRO A 34 -1.54 1.03 23.21
CA PRO A 34 -2.10 2.18 22.51
C PRO A 34 -2.91 1.73 21.28
N PRO A 35 -3.79 2.59 20.73
CA PRO A 35 -4.28 2.39 19.36
C PRO A 35 -3.10 2.29 18.38
N GLU A 36 -3.31 1.72 17.19
CA GLU A 36 -2.20 1.46 16.25
C GLU A 36 -1.40 2.75 15.97
N ILE A 37 -0.10 2.72 16.27
CA ILE A 37 0.81 3.87 16.15
C ILE A 37 1.37 3.93 14.72
N GLN A 38 1.72 2.76 14.17
CA GLN A 38 2.25 2.59 12.82
C GLN A 38 3.52 3.38 12.47
N LEU A 39 4.31 3.92 13.39
CA LEU A 39 5.42 4.84 13.07
C LEU A 39 6.77 4.24 12.63
N LEU A 40 7.04 2.95 12.85
CA LEU A 40 8.40 2.42 12.68
C LEU A 40 8.93 2.49 11.24
N PHE A 41 8.19 2.01 10.25
CA PHE A 41 8.69 1.88 8.86
C PHE A 41 7.56 1.78 7.82
N GLU A 42 7.88 2.11 6.58
CA GLU A 42 7.02 1.90 5.42
C GLU A 42 6.81 0.39 5.14
N TYR A 43 5.58 -0.01 4.83
CA TYR A 43 5.23 -1.41 4.55
C TYR A 43 4.38 -1.64 3.30
N SER A 44 3.89 -0.58 2.64
CA SER A 44 3.01 -0.72 1.48
C SER A 44 2.95 0.53 0.61
N SER A 45 4.08 1.19 0.33
CA SER A 45 4.10 2.45 -0.45
C SER A 45 3.23 3.54 0.17
N ASN A 46 3.08 3.50 1.50
CA ASN A 46 2.29 4.45 2.27
C ASN A 46 3.13 5.63 2.80
N GLY A 47 4.30 5.84 2.21
CA GLY A 47 5.22 6.92 2.49
C GLY A 47 6.20 6.63 3.63
N ASN A 48 7.30 7.37 3.61
CA ASN A 48 8.36 7.29 4.61
C ASN A 48 7.81 7.45 6.02
N ARG A 49 8.32 6.60 6.93
CA ARG A 49 8.07 6.69 8.38
C ARG A 49 9.41 6.88 9.10
N LEU A 50 9.43 6.72 10.42
CA LEU A 50 10.61 7.09 11.22
C LEU A 50 11.89 6.42 10.71
N HIS A 51 11.88 5.12 10.41
CA HIS A 51 13.06 4.44 9.89
C HIS A 51 13.59 5.10 8.61
N GLU A 52 12.74 5.35 7.61
CA GLU A 52 13.14 5.97 6.35
C GLU A 52 13.58 7.43 6.55
N GLU A 53 12.87 8.19 7.37
CA GLU A 53 13.17 9.61 7.67
C GLU A 53 14.51 9.74 8.43
N TYR A 54 14.80 8.82 9.36
CA TYR A 54 16.08 8.79 10.06
C TYR A 54 17.24 8.37 9.15
N LEU A 55 17.01 7.51 8.16
CA LEU A 55 18.03 7.19 7.16
C LEU A 55 18.37 8.42 6.31
N LEU A 56 17.35 9.16 5.86
CA LEU A 56 17.53 10.38 5.08
C LEU A 56 18.21 11.50 5.89
N ALA A 57 17.83 11.64 7.17
CA ALA A 57 18.43 12.63 8.06
C ALA A 57 19.87 12.28 8.49
N ASN A 58 20.28 11.01 8.38
CA ASN A 58 21.60 10.52 8.74
C ASN A 58 22.02 10.99 10.16
N GLU A 59 23.28 11.37 10.38
CA GLU A 59 23.80 11.82 11.68
C GLU A 59 23.16 13.12 12.20
N GLN A 60 22.44 13.86 11.36
CA GLN A 60 21.79 15.12 11.76
C GLN A 60 20.60 14.87 12.69
N GLY A 61 19.93 13.72 12.52
CA GLY A 61 18.70 13.39 13.24
C GLY A 61 17.51 14.23 12.80
N LEU A 62 16.40 14.08 13.52
CA LEU A 62 15.14 14.78 13.26
C LEU A 62 14.88 15.80 14.36
N ASP A 63 14.54 17.03 13.99
CA ASP A 63 14.10 18.04 14.95
C ASP A 63 12.68 17.76 15.49
N SER A 64 12.27 18.54 16.49
CA SER A 64 10.96 18.38 17.14
C SER A 64 9.79 18.53 16.16
N ASP A 65 9.86 19.47 15.22
CA ASP A 65 8.77 19.77 14.30
C ASP A 65 8.66 18.69 13.23
N GLN A 66 9.79 18.18 12.74
CA GLN A 66 9.85 17.02 11.85
C GLN A 66 9.24 15.78 12.52
N LEU A 67 9.63 15.48 13.76
CA LEU A 67 9.08 14.35 14.51
C LEU A 67 7.57 14.47 14.71
N ILE A 68 7.09 15.65 15.10
CA ILE A 68 5.65 15.92 15.26
C ILE A 68 4.91 15.74 13.94
N SER A 69 5.45 16.27 12.85
CA SER A 69 4.89 16.16 11.51
C SER A 69 4.80 14.70 11.03
N ILE A 70 5.86 13.92 11.23
CA ILE A 70 5.88 12.49 10.89
C ILE A 70 4.82 11.73 11.71
N ILE A 71 4.75 11.97 13.03
CA ILE A 71 3.75 11.32 13.88
C ILE A 71 2.34 11.63 13.41
N GLU A 72 2.06 12.91 13.15
CA GLU A 72 0.74 13.37 12.74
C GLU A 72 0.32 12.83 11.36
N ARG A 73 1.26 12.78 10.41
CA ARG A 73 1.06 12.26 9.06
C ARG A 73 0.87 10.74 9.03
N CYS A 74 1.68 10.00 9.80
CA CYS A 74 1.78 8.55 9.68
C CYS A 74 0.83 7.78 10.61
N CYS A 75 0.51 8.33 11.79
CA CYS A 75 -0.36 7.65 12.74
C CYS A 75 -1.83 7.71 12.26
N PRO A 76 -2.52 6.56 12.10
CA PRO A 76 -3.92 6.55 11.67
C PRO A 76 -4.90 7.04 12.74
N HIS A 77 -4.41 7.33 13.95
CA HIS A 77 -5.19 7.79 15.09
C HIS A 77 -4.73 9.17 15.57
N ASN A 78 -5.65 9.95 16.13
CA ASN A 78 -5.41 11.17 16.91
C ASN A 78 -4.69 10.80 18.21
N LEU A 79 -3.38 10.52 18.09
CA LEU A 79 -2.57 9.98 19.18
C LEU A 79 -2.40 10.98 20.33
N ASP A 80 -2.52 12.28 20.06
CA ASP A 80 -2.51 13.37 21.03
C ASP A 80 -3.59 13.20 22.13
N GLN A 81 -4.71 12.57 21.80
CA GLN A 81 -5.77 12.25 22.77
C GLN A 81 -5.41 11.10 23.71
N PHE A 82 -4.41 10.29 23.34
CA PHE A 82 -3.93 9.16 24.13
C PHE A 82 -2.59 9.46 24.84
N PHE A 83 -1.71 10.23 24.19
CA PHE A 83 -0.40 10.62 24.68
C PHE A 83 0.02 11.96 24.06
N ASP A 84 0.44 12.92 24.89
CA ASP A 84 0.93 14.25 24.45
C ASP A 84 2.31 14.15 23.78
N TYR A 85 2.32 13.55 22.59
CA TYR A 85 3.53 13.38 21.80
C TYR A 85 4.16 14.72 21.36
N PRO A 86 3.40 15.82 21.09
CA PRO A 86 4.03 17.09 20.77
C PRO A 86 4.88 17.62 21.93
N GLU A 87 4.39 17.52 23.16
CA GLU A 87 5.18 17.90 24.33
C GLU A 87 6.40 16.99 24.49
N PHE A 88 6.25 15.67 24.35
CA PHE A 88 7.39 14.75 24.36
C PHE A 88 8.44 15.13 23.32
N CYS A 89 8.07 15.36 22.06
CA CYS A 89 9.03 15.70 21.00
C CYS A 89 9.77 17.01 21.29
N ARG A 90 9.10 18.00 21.89
CA ARG A 90 9.68 19.29 22.25
C ARG A 90 10.65 19.26 23.42
N GLN A 91 10.62 18.23 24.27
CA GLN A 91 11.56 18.13 25.39
C GLN A 91 13.01 18.01 24.91
N ASP A 92 13.91 18.70 25.62
CA ASP A 92 15.36 18.63 25.36
C ASP A 92 15.92 17.22 25.59
N SER A 93 15.33 16.48 26.53
CA SER A 93 15.72 15.09 26.85
C SER A 93 15.34 14.07 25.77
N THR A 94 14.49 14.43 24.81
CA THR A 94 14.04 13.51 23.77
C THR A 94 15.18 13.20 22.80
N PRO A 95 15.55 11.91 22.62
CA PRO A 95 16.63 11.54 21.70
C PRO A 95 16.22 11.82 20.27
N LYS A 96 16.90 12.77 19.62
CA LYS A 96 16.55 13.24 18.27
C LYS A 96 17.45 12.69 17.18
N ARG A 97 18.63 12.17 17.53
CA ARG A 97 19.67 11.72 16.58
C ARG A 97 19.68 10.24 16.30
N SER A 98 19.04 9.43 17.13
CA SER A 98 19.04 7.98 16.99
C SER A 98 17.61 7.47 16.92
N PHE A 99 17.28 6.82 15.81
CA PHE A 99 15.99 6.16 15.62
C PHE A 99 15.65 5.20 16.76
N ARG A 100 16.61 4.35 17.14
CA ARG A 100 16.42 3.38 18.23
C ARG A 100 16.17 4.07 19.56
N GLU A 101 16.96 5.08 19.89
CA GLU A 101 16.80 5.79 21.17
C GLU A 101 15.49 6.56 21.21
N PHE A 102 15.12 7.23 20.12
CA PHE A 102 13.86 7.96 20.00
C PHE A 102 12.67 7.03 20.25
N VAL A 103 12.55 5.94 19.47
CA VAL A 103 11.40 5.03 19.59
C VAL A 103 11.39 4.35 20.95
N THR A 104 12.55 3.97 21.50
CA THR A 104 12.63 3.37 22.84
C THR A 104 12.12 4.34 23.91
N ALA A 105 12.55 5.60 23.86
CA ALA A 105 12.10 6.64 24.79
C ALA A 105 10.62 6.98 24.59
N PHE A 106 10.17 7.08 23.34
CA PHE A 106 8.78 7.36 22.98
C PHE A 106 7.84 6.28 23.53
N TYR A 107 8.16 5.00 23.28
CA TYR A 107 7.40 3.86 23.76
C TYR A 107 7.39 3.75 25.29
N ALA A 108 8.51 4.05 25.94
CA ALA A 108 8.57 4.12 27.40
C ALA A 108 7.67 5.24 27.94
N ALA A 109 7.76 6.45 27.38
CA ALA A 109 6.99 7.61 27.81
C ALA A 109 5.46 7.40 27.62
N VAL A 110 5.05 6.74 26.53
CA VAL A 110 3.64 6.35 26.34
C VAL A 110 3.18 5.45 27.49
N ALA A 111 3.88 4.36 27.81
CA ALA A 111 3.48 3.45 28.89
C ALA A 111 3.51 4.14 30.28
N GLU A 112 4.53 4.95 30.54
CA GLU A 112 4.70 5.70 31.79
C GLU A 112 3.59 6.73 32.01
N SER A 113 3.14 7.41 30.96
CA SER A 113 2.02 8.38 31.03
C SER A 113 0.70 7.74 31.49
N HIS A 114 0.55 6.42 31.29
CA HIS A 114 -0.58 5.62 31.75
C HIS A 114 -0.30 4.87 33.06
N GLY A 115 0.88 5.06 33.67
CA GLY A 115 1.30 4.37 34.90
C GLY A 115 1.56 2.88 34.72
N LYS A 116 1.84 2.42 33.50
CA LYS A 116 1.97 1.00 33.15
C LYS A 116 3.43 0.62 32.87
N ARG A 117 3.74 -0.68 32.99
CA ARG A 117 5.13 -1.20 32.95
C ARG A 117 5.49 -1.91 31.65
N TRP A 118 4.50 -2.11 30.79
CA TRP A 118 4.66 -2.66 29.45
C TRP A 118 4.08 -1.69 28.44
N LEU A 119 4.77 -1.54 27.31
CA LEU A 119 4.15 -1.12 26.07
C LEU A 119 3.97 -2.35 25.18
N ILE A 120 2.75 -2.56 24.69
CA ILE A 120 2.45 -3.52 23.63
C ILE A 120 2.02 -2.72 22.41
N GLU A 121 2.84 -2.69 21.37
CA GLU A 121 2.45 -2.02 20.11
C GLU A 121 1.65 -3.02 19.25
N GLN A 122 0.52 -2.58 18.69
CA GLN A 122 -0.38 -3.44 17.91
C GLN A 122 -0.45 -3.02 16.44
N THR A 123 0.66 -2.82 15.75
CA THR A 123 0.62 -2.68 14.29
C THR A 123 0.82 -4.07 13.68
N PRO A 124 -0.21 -4.73 13.10
CA PRO A 124 -0.11 -6.13 12.68
C PRO A 124 1.04 -6.35 11.68
N TRP A 125 1.19 -5.40 10.76
CA TRP A 125 2.18 -5.38 9.68
C TRP A 125 3.62 -5.30 10.17
N TYR A 126 3.86 -5.03 11.46
CA TYR A 126 5.21 -5.09 12.01
C TYR A 126 5.82 -6.49 11.93
N GLY A 127 4.98 -7.53 11.82
CA GLY A 127 5.43 -8.87 11.46
C GLY A 127 6.07 -8.99 10.07
N GLN A 128 5.88 -8.02 9.17
CA GLN A 128 6.50 -8.03 7.84
C GLN A 128 7.96 -7.58 7.84
N ARG A 129 8.46 -6.96 8.92
CA ARG A 129 9.87 -6.57 9.08
C ARG A 129 10.38 -6.91 10.48
N LEU A 130 10.28 -8.18 10.83
CA LEU A 130 10.82 -8.67 12.10
C LEU A 130 12.33 -8.41 12.23
N ASP A 131 13.06 -8.36 11.11
CA ASP A 131 14.48 -7.94 11.05
C ASP A 131 14.69 -6.57 11.72
N LEU A 132 13.84 -5.60 11.40
CA LEU A 132 13.96 -4.23 11.91
C LEU A 132 13.43 -4.12 13.35
N VAL A 133 12.27 -4.75 13.63
CA VAL A 133 11.67 -4.67 14.98
C VAL A 133 12.56 -5.35 16.02
N THR A 134 13.16 -6.51 15.70
CA THR A 134 14.08 -7.21 16.61
C THR A 134 15.41 -6.48 16.76
N ALA A 135 15.89 -5.82 15.70
CA ALA A 135 17.05 -4.95 15.82
C ALA A 135 16.77 -3.82 16.83
N LEU A 136 15.62 -3.15 16.75
CA LEU A 136 15.24 -2.07 17.68
C LEU A 136 15.03 -2.58 19.11
N PHE A 137 14.32 -3.71 19.26
CA PHE A 137 13.89 -4.26 20.54
C PHE A 137 14.28 -5.74 20.67
N PRO A 138 15.55 -6.05 20.98
CA PRO A 138 16.06 -7.42 21.00
C PRO A 138 15.45 -8.28 22.12
N ASP A 139 14.92 -7.66 23.18
CA ASP A 139 14.28 -8.33 24.32
C ASP A 139 12.75 -8.33 24.22
N ALA A 140 12.17 -7.88 23.10
CA ALA A 140 10.73 -7.80 22.94
C ALA A 140 10.07 -9.18 22.79
N LYS A 141 8.81 -9.27 23.22
CA LYS A 141 7.95 -10.43 23.00
C LYS A 141 6.98 -10.17 21.84
N PHE A 142 6.66 -11.21 21.09
CA PHE A 142 5.81 -11.12 19.90
C PHE A 142 4.61 -12.05 20.05
N ILE A 143 3.41 -11.48 19.95
CA ILE A 143 2.14 -12.19 19.93
C ILE A 143 1.63 -12.18 18.49
N HIS A 144 1.74 -13.31 17.80
CA HIS A 144 1.28 -13.46 16.42
C HIS A 144 -0.17 -13.93 16.41
N VAL A 145 -1.08 -13.05 16.01
CA VAL A 145 -2.49 -13.37 15.88
C VAL A 145 -2.75 -13.96 14.50
N VAL A 146 -3.16 -15.22 14.49
CA VAL A 146 -3.48 -15.99 13.27
C VAL A 146 -4.99 -16.14 13.17
N ARG A 147 -5.53 -15.98 11.97
CA ARG A 147 -6.95 -16.18 11.65
C ARG A 147 -7.09 -16.89 10.31
N ASP A 148 -8.19 -17.61 10.08
CA ASP A 148 -8.48 -18.24 8.79
C ASP A 148 -8.36 -17.21 7.66
N GLY A 149 -7.48 -17.50 6.69
CA GLY A 149 -7.19 -16.60 5.58
C GLY A 149 -8.41 -16.25 4.73
N ARG A 150 -9.39 -17.15 4.66
CA ARG A 150 -10.64 -16.93 3.90
C ARG A 150 -11.50 -15.87 4.55
N ASP A 151 -11.58 -15.87 5.88
CA ASP A 151 -12.28 -14.83 6.65
C ASP A 151 -11.55 -13.49 6.59
N VAL A 152 -10.21 -13.51 6.67
CA VAL A 152 -9.37 -12.31 6.49
C VAL A 152 -9.61 -11.71 5.10
N ALA A 153 -9.57 -12.54 4.06
CA ALA A 153 -9.73 -12.12 2.68
C ALA A 153 -11.10 -11.49 2.41
N LEU A 154 -12.18 -12.09 2.94
CA LEU A 154 -13.53 -11.50 2.87
C LEU A 154 -13.63 -10.19 3.65
N SER A 155 -12.93 -10.06 4.78
CA SER A 155 -12.87 -8.79 5.51
C SER A 155 -12.13 -7.72 4.70
N PHE A 156 -11.06 -8.07 4.01
CA PHE A 156 -10.32 -7.14 3.15
C PHE A 156 -11.18 -6.65 2.00
N SER A 157 -11.94 -7.53 1.34
CA SER A 157 -12.82 -7.17 0.22
C SER A 157 -13.88 -6.11 0.53
N ARG A 158 -14.16 -5.85 1.81
CA ARG A 158 -15.13 -4.83 2.27
C ARG A 158 -14.49 -3.47 2.53
N THR A 159 -13.16 -3.38 2.46
CA THR A 159 -12.39 -2.20 2.84
C THR A 159 -11.92 -1.47 1.59
N MET A 160 -12.14 -0.16 1.51
CA MET A 160 -11.96 0.62 0.26
C MET A 160 -10.52 0.66 -0.28
N TRP A 161 -9.51 0.49 0.57
CA TRP A 161 -8.09 0.51 0.17
C TRP A 161 -7.49 -0.87 -0.10
N TRP A 162 -8.29 -1.94 0.02
CA TRP A 162 -7.88 -3.30 -0.34
C TRP A 162 -8.59 -3.78 -1.60
N HIS A 163 -8.07 -4.85 -2.19
CA HIS A 163 -8.63 -5.39 -3.43
C HIS A 163 -10.04 -5.93 -3.19
N ARG A 164 -10.97 -5.75 -4.15
CA ARG A 164 -12.35 -6.24 -3.99
C ARG A 164 -12.45 -7.77 -4.11
N SER A 165 -11.62 -8.39 -4.94
CA SER A 165 -11.54 -9.86 -5.05
C SER A 165 -11.01 -10.49 -3.78
N ALA A 166 -11.84 -11.34 -3.16
CA ALA A 166 -11.46 -12.14 -2.00
C ALA A 166 -10.34 -13.14 -2.35
N ARG A 167 -10.29 -13.64 -3.59
CA ARG A 167 -9.26 -14.59 -4.03
C ARG A 167 -7.86 -13.97 -4.02
N LEU A 168 -7.73 -12.76 -4.56
CA LEU A 168 -6.47 -12.00 -4.49
C LEU A 168 -6.07 -11.65 -3.04
N ASN A 169 -7.05 -11.27 -2.21
CA ASN A 169 -6.78 -11.03 -0.80
C ASN A 169 -6.35 -12.29 -0.04
N LEU A 170 -6.81 -13.48 -0.45
CA LEU A 170 -6.39 -14.75 0.12
C LEU A 170 -4.93 -15.08 -0.26
N SER A 171 -4.54 -14.81 -1.50
CA SER A 171 -3.12 -14.92 -1.92
C SER A 171 -2.23 -13.96 -1.16
N ARG A 172 -2.69 -12.73 -0.92
CA ARG A 172 -1.98 -11.78 -0.08
C ARG A 172 -1.82 -12.31 1.34
N TRP A 173 -2.91 -12.77 1.97
CA TRP A 173 -2.85 -13.38 3.29
C TRP A 173 -1.81 -14.51 3.34
N GLN A 174 -1.79 -15.38 2.31
CA GLN A 174 -0.83 -16.47 2.21
C GLN A 174 0.62 -15.96 2.20
N ARG A 175 0.93 -14.92 1.42
CA ARG A 175 2.28 -14.33 1.38
C ARG A 175 2.67 -13.73 2.73
N GLU A 176 1.78 -12.95 3.33
CA GLU A 176 2.02 -12.26 4.60
C GLU A 176 2.19 -13.24 5.75
N ILE A 177 1.31 -14.24 5.88
CA ILE A 177 1.34 -15.22 6.96
C ILE A 177 2.58 -16.13 6.83
N LYS A 178 2.93 -16.52 5.60
CA LYS A 178 4.16 -17.26 5.31
C LYS A 178 5.38 -16.48 5.76
N LYS A 179 5.47 -15.20 5.37
CA LYS A 179 6.62 -14.36 5.71
C LYS A 179 6.78 -14.22 7.22
N ILE A 180 5.70 -13.86 7.92
CA ILE A 180 5.72 -13.70 9.39
C ILE A 180 6.18 -15.00 10.07
N ALA A 181 5.62 -16.14 9.68
CA ALA A 181 5.94 -17.42 10.30
C ALA A 181 7.41 -17.85 10.07
N LEU A 182 7.91 -17.68 8.85
CA LEU A 182 9.28 -18.03 8.51
C LEU A 182 10.29 -17.09 9.18
N ASP A 183 10.03 -15.78 9.16
CA ASP A 183 10.87 -14.78 9.80
C ASP A 183 10.87 -14.95 11.33
N ALA A 184 9.71 -15.24 11.92
CA ALA A 184 9.62 -15.53 13.35
C ALA A 184 10.48 -16.75 13.72
N LYS A 185 10.40 -17.82 12.94
CA LYS A 185 11.22 -19.02 13.16
C LYS A 185 12.73 -18.75 13.01
N LEU A 186 13.11 -17.84 12.11
CA LEU A 186 14.50 -17.52 11.82
C LEU A 186 15.10 -16.52 12.83
N LEU A 187 14.33 -15.52 13.23
CA LEU A 187 14.83 -14.33 13.94
C LEU A 187 14.45 -14.30 15.42
N LEU A 188 13.42 -15.04 15.84
CA LEU A 188 12.91 -15.00 17.21
C LEU A 188 13.28 -16.26 17.99
N LYS A 189 13.56 -16.06 19.28
CA LYS A 189 13.67 -17.17 20.23
C LYS A 189 12.27 -17.75 20.52
N PRO A 190 12.13 -19.07 20.72
CA PRO A 190 10.84 -19.68 21.04
C PRO A 190 10.12 -19.02 22.23
N GLU A 191 10.85 -18.53 23.22
CA GLU A 191 10.30 -17.89 24.43
C GLU A 191 9.86 -16.43 24.18
N ALA A 192 10.22 -15.87 23.03
CA ALA A 192 9.87 -14.51 22.62
C ALA A 192 8.73 -14.49 21.59
N TYR A 193 8.18 -15.65 21.19
CA TYR A 193 7.15 -15.75 20.16
C TYR A 193 5.98 -16.63 20.61
N LEU A 194 4.76 -16.09 20.53
CA LEU A 194 3.53 -16.79 20.86
C LEU A 194 2.51 -16.67 19.73
N GLU A 195 2.05 -17.80 19.22
CA GLU A 195 0.92 -17.85 18.30
C GLU A 195 -0.41 -17.92 19.06
N VAL A 196 -1.35 -17.07 18.65
CA VAL A 196 -2.71 -16.99 19.17
C VAL A 196 -3.68 -17.09 18.01
N LYS A 197 -4.47 -18.16 17.97
CA LYS A 197 -5.54 -18.29 16.98
C LYS A 197 -6.73 -17.43 17.40
N TYR A 198 -7.22 -16.61 16.47
CA TYR A 198 -8.39 -15.78 16.67
C TYR A 198 -9.62 -16.62 17.08
N GLU A 199 -9.79 -17.77 16.44
CA GLU A 199 -10.91 -18.67 16.68
C GLU A 199 -10.86 -19.25 18.11
N ASN A 200 -9.66 -19.55 18.63
CA ASN A 200 -9.49 -19.94 20.02
C ASN A 200 -9.79 -18.78 20.98
N LEU A 201 -9.33 -17.57 20.65
CA LEU A 201 -9.59 -16.37 21.45
C LEU A 201 -11.09 -16.07 21.54
N VAL A 202 -11.85 -16.35 20.47
CA VAL A 202 -13.30 -16.22 20.45
C VAL A 202 -13.99 -17.37 21.20
N ALA A 203 -13.50 -18.61 21.05
CA ALA A 203 -14.12 -19.79 21.67
C ALA A 203 -13.91 -19.86 23.19
N ASP A 204 -12.69 -19.58 23.68
CA ASP A 204 -12.35 -19.54 25.10
C ASP A 204 -11.38 -18.38 25.38
N THR A 205 -11.95 -17.17 25.43
CA THR A 205 -11.21 -15.93 25.68
C THR A 205 -10.42 -15.98 27.00
N THR A 206 -10.98 -16.60 28.04
CA THR A 206 -10.33 -16.66 29.35
C THR A 206 -9.06 -17.50 29.29
N ALA A 207 -9.11 -18.67 28.63
CA ALA A 207 -7.95 -19.53 28.49
C ALA A 207 -6.83 -18.89 27.66
N GLU A 208 -7.16 -18.29 26.50
CA GLU A 208 -6.15 -17.64 25.66
C GLU A 208 -5.54 -16.39 26.33
N LEU A 209 -6.33 -15.57 27.02
CA LEU A 209 -5.78 -14.43 27.77
C LEU A 209 -4.85 -14.88 28.91
N LYS A 210 -5.19 -15.94 29.66
CA LYS A 210 -4.29 -16.50 30.69
C LYS A 210 -2.98 -17.02 30.10
N LYS A 211 -3.04 -17.67 28.93
CA LYS A 211 -1.86 -18.12 28.17
C LYS A 211 -0.98 -16.93 27.77
N ILE A 212 -1.57 -15.85 27.27
CA ILE A 212 -0.84 -14.63 26.89
C ILE A 212 -0.23 -13.95 28.13
N CYS A 213 -0.98 -13.81 29.23
CA CYS A 213 -0.47 -13.27 30.49
C CYS A 213 0.73 -14.08 31.02
N THR A 214 0.63 -15.41 30.98
CA THR A 214 1.73 -16.32 31.36
C THR A 214 2.95 -16.10 30.46
N PHE A 215 2.73 -16.02 29.15
CA PHE A 215 3.80 -15.75 28.18
C PHE A 215 4.46 -14.39 28.43
N LEU A 216 3.71 -13.34 28.73
CA LEU A 216 4.26 -12.02 29.06
C LEU A 216 4.94 -12.00 30.44
N GLY A 217 4.51 -12.86 31.36
CA GLY A 217 4.97 -12.88 32.75
C GLY A 217 4.24 -11.87 33.63
N VAL A 218 2.93 -11.69 33.39
CA VAL A 218 2.04 -10.81 34.16
C VAL A 218 0.83 -11.59 34.66
N ASP A 219 0.18 -11.10 35.71
CA ASP A 219 -1.04 -11.72 36.21
C ASP A 219 -2.23 -11.45 35.28
N PHE A 220 -3.09 -12.45 35.15
CA PHE A 220 -4.38 -12.30 34.49
C PHE A 220 -5.29 -11.42 35.34
N ASP A 221 -5.90 -10.40 34.72
CA ASP A 221 -6.86 -9.51 35.37
C ASP A 221 -8.27 -9.76 34.81
N PRO A 222 -9.30 -10.02 35.64
CA PRO A 222 -10.67 -10.18 35.19
C PRO A 222 -11.24 -9.00 34.38
N THR A 223 -10.73 -7.77 34.53
CA THR A 223 -11.16 -6.61 33.73
C THR A 223 -10.90 -6.80 32.23
N MET A 224 -9.95 -7.67 31.87
CA MET A 224 -9.64 -8.03 30.49
C MET A 224 -10.80 -8.77 29.79
N LEU A 225 -11.81 -9.21 30.53
CA LEU A 225 -13.03 -9.83 30.02
C LEU A 225 -14.25 -8.91 30.04
N ASP A 226 -14.12 -7.70 30.60
CA ASP A 226 -15.22 -6.75 30.76
C ASP A 226 -15.27 -5.74 29.59
N PRO A 227 -16.26 -5.84 28.68
CA PRO A 227 -16.39 -4.91 27.56
C PRO A 227 -16.54 -3.43 27.97
N GLN A 228 -16.97 -3.16 29.21
CA GLN A 228 -17.07 -1.79 29.73
C GLN A 228 -15.72 -1.22 30.13
N ALA A 229 -14.74 -2.07 30.44
CA ALA A 229 -13.37 -1.68 30.75
C ALA A 229 -12.50 -1.46 29.50
N PHE A 230 -13.03 -1.74 28.31
CA PHE A 230 -12.27 -1.62 27.05
C PHE A 230 -12.22 -0.17 26.58
N ILE A 231 -11.02 0.30 26.25
CA ILE A 231 -10.84 1.59 25.59
C ILE A 231 -11.36 1.47 24.15
N ASP A 232 -12.27 2.36 23.78
CA ASP A 232 -12.79 2.41 22.43
C ASP A 232 -11.81 3.11 21.49
N TYR A 233 -10.92 2.33 20.84
CA TYR A 233 -9.92 2.92 19.94
C TYR A 233 -10.52 3.67 18.74
N ASP A 234 -11.78 3.42 18.38
CA ASP A 234 -12.44 4.09 17.27
C ASP A 234 -12.58 5.59 17.49
N GLN A 235 -12.70 6.02 18.76
CA GLN A 235 -12.80 7.43 19.10
C GLN A 235 -11.54 8.22 18.70
N PHE A 236 -10.43 7.51 18.51
CA PHE A 236 -9.17 8.09 18.08
C PHE A 236 -8.97 8.02 16.55
N CYS A 237 -9.78 7.30 15.78
CA CYS A 237 -9.52 7.15 14.34
C CYS A 237 -9.68 8.48 13.58
N LYS A 238 -8.78 8.74 12.63
CA LYS A 238 -8.83 9.91 11.74
C LYS A 238 -9.84 9.79 10.59
N PHE A 239 -10.49 8.64 10.44
CA PHE A 239 -11.43 8.33 9.35
C PHE A 239 -12.68 7.59 9.86
N ASP A 240 -13.77 7.65 9.09
CA ASP A 240 -15.04 7.01 9.46
C ASP A 240 -14.99 5.48 9.29
N LEU A 241 -15.01 4.76 10.41
CA LEU A 241 -15.02 3.30 10.45
C LEU A 241 -16.33 2.66 9.99
N GLY A 242 -17.42 3.44 9.90
CA GLY A 242 -18.70 3.00 9.34
C GLY A 242 -18.57 2.54 7.88
N LEU A 243 -17.55 3.03 7.17
CA LEU A 243 -17.23 2.67 5.78
C LEU A 243 -16.39 1.38 5.65
N VAL A 244 -15.88 0.85 6.78
CA VAL A 244 -14.84 -0.18 6.79
C VAL A 244 -15.26 -1.42 7.59
N SER A 245 -16.17 -1.24 8.55
CA SER A 245 -16.68 -2.31 9.41
C SER A 245 -17.98 -2.92 8.88
N SER A 246 -18.18 -4.22 9.12
CA SER A 246 -19.46 -4.85 8.78
C SER A 246 -20.61 -4.30 9.62
N GLN A 247 -21.81 -4.20 9.05
CA GLN A 247 -23.00 -3.73 9.78
C GLN A 247 -23.26 -4.56 11.06
N ALA A 248 -23.04 -5.88 11.00
CA ALA A 248 -23.17 -6.77 12.15
C ALA A 248 -22.16 -6.44 13.27
N TYR A 249 -20.89 -6.20 12.91
CA TYR A 249 -19.87 -5.77 13.86
C TYR A 249 -20.21 -4.42 14.49
N SER A 250 -20.60 -3.43 13.67
CA SER A 250 -20.99 -2.10 14.15
C SER A 250 -22.21 -2.14 15.07
N ALA A 251 -23.20 -2.98 14.77
CA ALA A 251 -24.39 -3.18 15.60
C ALA A 251 -24.05 -3.86 16.94
N TRP A 252 -23.26 -4.92 16.90
CA TRP A 252 -22.79 -5.62 18.10
C TRP A 252 -21.95 -4.71 19.00
N ARG A 253 -21.04 -3.93 18.42
CA ARG A 253 -20.18 -3.00 19.17
C ARG A 253 -20.98 -1.95 19.94
N LYS A 254 -22.04 -1.42 19.34
CA LYS A 254 -22.95 -0.46 20.00
C LYS A 254 -23.66 -1.05 21.22
N GLN A 255 -23.89 -2.36 21.23
CA GLN A 255 -24.59 -3.04 22.33
C GLN A 255 -23.65 -3.43 23.49
N LYS A 256 -22.33 -3.58 23.23
CA LYS A 256 -21.31 -4.04 24.20
C LYS A 256 -21.77 -5.24 25.06
N SER A 257 -22.61 -6.11 24.51
CA SER A 257 -23.34 -7.13 25.28
C SER A 257 -22.55 -8.41 25.54
N LYS A 258 -21.42 -8.62 24.82
CA LYS A 258 -20.54 -9.78 24.94
C LYS A 258 -19.07 -9.39 24.80
N THR A 259 -18.19 -10.21 25.35
CA THR A 259 -16.72 -10.07 25.33
C THR A 259 -16.07 -10.41 23.99
N VAL A 260 -16.79 -11.03 23.04
CA VAL A 260 -16.26 -11.35 21.70
C VAL A 260 -17.35 -11.27 20.65
N PHE A 261 -16.95 -10.85 19.43
CA PHE A 261 -17.80 -10.90 18.25
C PHE A 261 -17.62 -12.25 17.55
N THR A 262 -18.66 -13.07 17.50
CA THR A 262 -18.59 -14.46 17.02
C THR A 262 -18.92 -14.62 15.54
N ASP A 263 -19.68 -13.70 14.95
CA ASP A 263 -20.23 -13.85 13.59
C ASP A 263 -19.17 -13.74 12.49
N SER A 264 -17.96 -13.35 12.87
CA SER A 264 -16.76 -13.28 12.03
C SER A 264 -16.06 -14.63 11.86
N VAL A 265 -16.31 -15.61 12.73
CA VAL A 265 -15.68 -16.94 12.68
C VAL A 265 -16.38 -17.83 11.65
N GLU A 266 -15.60 -18.40 10.74
CA GLU A 266 -16.08 -19.22 9.62
C GLU A 266 -17.14 -18.51 8.76
N ALA A 267 -17.07 -17.17 8.68
CA ALA A 267 -18.00 -16.37 7.88
C ALA A 267 -17.89 -16.73 6.38
N TRP A 268 -16.71 -17.18 5.94
CA TRP A 268 -16.48 -17.65 4.58
C TRP A 268 -17.36 -18.84 4.17
N ARG A 269 -17.75 -19.70 5.11
CA ARG A 269 -18.64 -20.84 4.83
C ARG A 269 -20.05 -20.42 4.42
N LYS A 270 -20.46 -19.19 4.76
CA LYS A 270 -21.77 -18.64 4.42
C LYS A 270 -21.77 -17.94 3.05
N ASN A 271 -20.62 -17.83 2.40
CA ASN A 271 -20.44 -17.09 1.16
C ASN A 271 -20.12 -18.06 0.00
N ASP A 272 -21.16 -18.74 -0.48
CA ASP A 272 -21.05 -19.70 -1.57
C ASP A 272 -20.42 -19.04 -2.81
N GLY A 273 -19.32 -19.64 -3.31
CA GLY A 273 -18.61 -19.18 -4.51
C GLY A 273 -17.51 -18.14 -4.28
N ALA A 274 -17.31 -17.64 -3.06
CA ALA A 274 -16.22 -16.70 -2.79
C ALA A 274 -14.82 -17.30 -3.05
N PHE A 275 -14.68 -18.59 -2.81
CA PHE A 275 -13.46 -19.36 -3.00
C PHE A 275 -13.77 -20.64 -3.78
N ASP A 276 -12.79 -21.12 -4.52
CA ASP A 276 -12.89 -22.42 -5.18
C ASP A 276 -12.79 -23.53 -4.13
N LYS A 277 -13.41 -24.69 -4.40
CA LYS A 277 -13.37 -25.84 -3.50
C LYS A 277 -11.93 -26.31 -3.28
N SER A 278 -11.22 -26.51 -4.39
CA SER A 278 -9.78 -26.75 -4.38
C SER A 278 -9.02 -25.42 -4.46
N LEU A 279 -8.30 -25.10 -3.39
CA LEU A 279 -7.42 -23.93 -3.33
C LEU A 279 -6.01 -24.28 -3.83
N PRO A 280 -5.27 -23.30 -4.40
CA PRO A 280 -3.87 -23.48 -4.79
C PRO A 280 -3.02 -24.10 -3.66
N PRO A 281 -2.06 -25.01 -3.97
CA PRO A 281 -1.26 -25.69 -2.95
C PRO A 281 -0.57 -24.75 -1.98
N GLU A 282 0.00 -23.64 -2.46
CA GLU A 282 0.59 -22.59 -1.62
C GLU A 282 -0.38 -22.03 -0.57
N ILE A 283 -1.68 -21.91 -0.87
CA ILE A 283 -2.68 -21.41 0.08
C ILE A 283 -3.14 -22.54 1.01
N SER A 284 -3.48 -23.69 0.42
CA SER A 284 -3.93 -24.90 1.12
C SER A 284 -2.93 -25.39 2.17
N ASN A 285 -1.64 -25.36 1.86
CA ASN A 285 -0.57 -25.77 2.77
C ASN A 285 -0.51 -24.87 4.02
N TRP A 286 -0.65 -23.56 3.86
CA TRP A 286 -0.63 -22.63 5.00
C TRP A 286 -1.93 -22.64 5.81
N LEU A 287 -3.08 -22.86 5.16
CA LEU A 287 -4.33 -23.11 5.88
C LEU A 287 -4.20 -24.39 6.75
N THR A 288 -3.72 -25.48 6.15
CA THR A 288 -3.51 -26.76 6.84
C THR A 288 -2.46 -26.66 7.94
N HIS A 289 -1.38 -25.91 7.72
CA HIS A 289 -0.33 -25.66 8.73
C HIS A 289 -0.92 -25.09 10.02
N TYR A 290 -1.85 -24.14 9.90
CA TYR A 290 -2.58 -23.58 11.04
C TYR A 290 -3.85 -24.36 11.38
N GLY A 291 -4.02 -25.59 10.89
CA GLY A 291 -5.13 -26.48 11.24
C GLY A 291 -6.50 -26.04 10.73
N TYR A 292 -6.55 -25.17 9.71
CA TYR A 292 -7.80 -24.83 9.03
C TYR A 292 -8.17 -25.91 8.02
N PRO A 293 -9.45 -26.31 7.93
CA PRO A 293 -9.88 -27.35 7.01
C PRO A 293 -9.77 -26.89 5.56
N VAL A 294 -9.26 -27.76 4.70
CA VAL A 294 -9.14 -27.57 3.25
C VAL A 294 -9.75 -28.79 2.55
N GLU A 295 -10.51 -28.57 1.48
CA GLU A 295 -11.02 -29.66 0.64
C GLU A 295 -9.90 -30.12 -0.31
N THR A 296 -9.66 -31.43 -0.38
CA THR A 296 -8.66 -32.00 -1.29
C THR A 296 -9.20 -32.03 -2.72
N PRO A 297 -8.44 -31.54 -3.73
CA PRO A 297 -8.86 -31.67 -5.13
C PRO A 297 -9.05 -33.12 -5.53
N ASP A 298 -10.08 -33.40 -6.31
CA ASP A 298 -10.20 -34.65 -7.08
C ASP A 298 -9.14 -34.64 -8.21
N ASP A 299 -8.65 -35.81 -8.64
CA ASP A 299 -7.56 -35.94 -9.64
C ASP A 299 -7.83 -35.19 -10.96
N THR A 300 -9.11 -34.93 -11.28
CA THR A 300 -9.57 -34.17 -12.46
C THR A 300 -9.60 -32.64 -12.29
N GLU A 301 -9.58 -32.13 -11.06
CA GLU A 301 -9.57 -30.67 -10.76
C GLU A 301 -8.16 -30.10 -10.64
N ALA A 302 -7.15 -30.92 -10.34
CA ALA A 302 -5.76 -30.49 -10.15
C ALA A 302 -5.13 -29.82 -11.39
N GLU A 303 -5.54 -30.22 -12.60
CA GLU A 303 -5.08 -29.61 -13.87
C GLU A 303 -5.81 -28.30 -14.22
N ASN A 304 -6.98 -28.03 -13.58
CA ASN A 304 -7.85 -26.90 -13.89
C ASN A 304 -7.88 -25.81 -12.81
N VAL A 305 -7.10 -25.93 -11.72
CA VAL A 305 -6.84 -24.81 -10.79
C VAL A 305 -6.01 -23.76 -11.55
N GLN A 306 -6.67 -23.03 -12.44
CA GLN A 306 -6.08 -21.95 -13.19
C GLN A 306 -5.60 -20.91 -12.17
N LEU A 307 -4.28 -20.85 -12.02
CA LEU A 307 -3.49 -19.86 -11.28
C LEU A 307 -3.83 -18.38 -11.60
N ARG A 308 -4.81 -18.10 -12.48
CA ARG A 308 -5.08 -16.79 -13.05
C ARG A 308 -5.65 -15.79 -12.05
N GLU A 309 -6.59 -16.17 -11.18
CA GLU A 309 -7.22 -15.22 -10.24
C GLU A 309 -6.52 -15.09 -8.88
N TYR A 310 -5.65 -16.04 -8.51
CA TYR A 310 -4.88 -15.97 -7.26
C TYR A 310 -3.50 -15.30 -7.45
N ASN A 311 -3.13 -14.93 -8.68
CA ASN A 311 -1.83 -14.33 -8.94
C ASN A 311 -1.93 -12.80 -8.98
N LEU A 312 -1.50 -12.15 -7.89
CA LEU A 312 -1.45 -10.68 -7.82
C LEU A 312 -0.52 -10.09 -8.88
N ASN A 313 0.57 -10.77 -9.24
CA ASN A 313 1.56 -10.25 -10.19
C ASN A 313 0.97 -10.16 -11.61
N VAL A 314 0.06 -11.07 -11.97
CA VAL A 314 -0.65 -11.05 -13.26
C VAL A 314 -1.61 -9.86 -13.33
N LEU A 315 -2.30 -9.54 -12.24
CA LEU A 315 -3.20 -8.39 -12.17
C LEU A 315 -2.49 -7.05 -11.95
N GLU A 316 -1.33 -7.02 -11.28
CA GLU A 316 -0.44 -5.85 -11.23
C GLU A 316 0.11 -5.54 -12.63
N GLN A 317 0.46 -6.56 -13.42
CA GLN A 317 0.78 -6.40 -14.85
C GLN A 317 -0.42 -5.93 -15.67
N GLU A 318 -1.61 -6.53 -15.52
CA GLU A 318 -2.81 -6.07 -16.23
C GLU A 318 -3.23 -4.65 -15.83
N ASN A 319 -3.04 -4.25 -14.57
CA ASN A 319 -3.32 -2.88 -14.12
C ASN A 319 -2.26 -1.90 -14.64
N LEU A 320 -1.00 -2.32 -14.78
CA LEU A 320 0.04 -1.54 -15.44
C LEU A 320 -0.28 -1.36 -16.93
N GLU A 321 -0.74 -2.41 -17.61
CA GLU A 321 -1.21 -2.36 -18.99
C GLU A 321 -2.46 -1.47 -19.15
N LYS A 322 -3.42 -1.53 -18.22
CA LYS A 322 -4.58 -0.61 -18.19
C LYS A 322 -4.16 0.82 -17.93
N SER A 323 -3.15 1.06 -17.09
CA SER A 323 -2.58 2.39 -16.86
C SER A 323 -1.93 2.93 -18.14
N HIS A 324 -1.18 2.09 -18.87
CA HIS A 324 -0.65 2.45 -20.18
C HIS A 324 -1.75 2.69 -21.23
N TYR A 325 -2.85 1.94 -21.17
CA TYR A 325 -4.01 2.13 -22.05
C TYR A 325 -4.76 3.44 -21.75
N ILE A 326 -4.92 3.79 -20.47
CA ILE A 326 -5.47 5.08 -20.04
C ILE A 326 -4.59 6.23 -20.54
N GLN A 327 -3.27 6.12 -20.38
CA GLN A 327 -2.32 7.11 -20.93
C GLN A 327 -2.43 7.22 -22.46
N ALA A 328 -2.61 6.10 -23.18
CA ALA A 328 -2.80 6.12 -24.62
C ALA A 328 -4.12 6.78 -25.04
N LEU A 329 -5.20 6.59 -24.27
CA LEU A 329 -6.48 7.27 -24.50
C LEU A 329 -6.38 8.78 -24.20
N GLU A 330 -5.71 9.16 -23.12
CA GLU A 330 -5.42 10.55 -22.78
C GLU A 330 -4.59 11.23 -23.88
N GLN A 331 -3.60 10.53 -24.44
CA GLN A 331 -2.82 11.00 -25.58
C GLN A 331 -3.68 11.15 -26.84
N SER A 332 -4.57 10.20 -27.12
CA SER A 332 -5.45 10.27 -28.29
C SER A 332 -6.48 11.41 -28.19
N VAL A 333 -6.96 11.70 -26.96
CA VAL A 333 -7.77 12.88 -26.67
C VAL A 333 -6.97 14.17 -26.91
N ALA A 334 -5.69 14.20 -26.49
CA ALA A 334 -4.79 15.32 -26.73
C ALA A 334 -4.56 15.58 -28.23
N ASP A 335 -4.41 14.52 -29.03
CA ASP A 335 -4.22 14.60 -30.48
C ASP A 335 -5.50 15.12 -31.19
N CYS A 336 -6.69 14.72 -30.74
CA CYS A 336 -7.96 15.26 -31.25
C CYS A 336 -8.11 16.77 -31.01
N THR A 337 -7.60 17.28 -29.89
CA THR A 337 -7.57 18.73 -29.61
C THR A 337 -6.64 19.52 -30.54
N GLN A 338 -5.70 18.86 -31.23
CA GLN A 338 -4.73 19.50 -32.12
C GLN A 338 -5.34 19.93 -33.48
N HIS A 339 -6.55 19.48 -33.81
CA HIS A 339 -7.25 19.79 -35.06
C HIS A 339 -8.31 20.90 -34.98
N LEU A 340 -8.49 21.53 -33.82
CA LEU A 340 -9.37 22.69 -33.64
C LEU A 340 -8.57 23.99 -33.80
N GLY A 341 -8.51 24.48 -35.04
CA GLY A 341 -7.89 25.76 -35.39
C GLY A 341 -8.78 26.94 -35.01
N ASP A 342 -8.38 27.69 -33.98
CA ASP A 342 -8.24 29.14 -34.12
C ASP A 342 -7.21 29.68 -33.10
N ALA A 343 -6.05 30.06 -33.62
CA ALA A 343 -4.77 29.99 -32.93
C ALA A 343 -4.04 31.33 -32.99
N SER A 344 -4.07 32.08 -31.89
CA SER A 344 -3.15 33.22 -31.72
C SER A 344 -2.65 33.37 -30.28
N VAL A 345 -3.46 33.00 -29.29
CA VAL A 345 -3.02 32.97 -27.88
C VAL A 345 -2.48 31.57 -27.51
N VAL A 346 -3.10 30.51 -28.04
CA VAL A 346 -2.71 29.12 -27.79
C VAL A 346 -1.43 28.72 -28.56
N ALA A 347 -1.20 29.29 -29.75
CA ALA A 347 -0.02 28.94 -30.58
C ALA A 347 1.31 29.28 -29.89
N ASN A 348 1.37 30.39 -29.14
CA ASN A 348 2.59 30.81 -28.46
C ASN A 348 2.84 29.99 -27.19
N ASP A 349 1.79 29.57 -26.50
CA ASP A 349 1.88 28.70 -25.31
C ASP A 349 2.15 27.24 -25.70
N TRP A 350 1.64 26.78 -26.85
CA TRP A 350 1.92 25.45 -27.39
C TRP A 350 3.30 25.33 -28.04
N ALA A 351 3.84 26.37 -28.67
CA ALA A 351 5.21 26.35 -29.18
C ALA A 351 6.23 26.18 -28.04
N ALA A 352 6.01 26.87 -26.92
CA ALA A 352 6.83 26.73 -25.71
C ALA A 352 6.69 25.33 -25.06
N ARG A 353 5.48 24.75 -25.08
CA ARG A 353 5.25 23.36 -24.62
C ARG A 353 5.82 22.32 -25.58
N GLY A 354 5.82 22.58 -26.88
CA GLY A 354 6.42 21.72 -27.89
C GLY A 354 7.93 21.59 -27.70
N GLU A 355 8.64 22.70 -27.47
CA GLU A 355 10.08 22.67 -27.13
C GLU A 355 10.35 21.90 -25.83
N LEU A 356 9.50 22.08 -24.81
CA LEU A 356 9.66 21.38 -23.52
C LEU A 356 9.39 19.87 -23.66
N LEU A 357 8.41 19.48 -24.47
CA LEU A 357 8.07 18.09 -24.75
C LEU A 357 9.12 17.41 -25.64
N GLU A 358 9.74 18.13 -26.58
CA GLU A 358 10.88 17.61 -27.36
C GLU A 358 12.11 17.38 -26.46
N GLN A 359 12.36 18.28 -25.51
CA GLN A 359 13.41 18.11 -24.50
C GLN A 359 13.12 16.94 -23.53
N LEU A 360 11.87 16.80 -23.09
CA LEU A 360 11.44 15.68 -22.25
C LEU A 360 11.49 14.35 -23.01
N ALA A 361 11.04 14.30 -24.26
CA ALA A 361 11.12 13.09 -25.09
C ALA A 361 12.58 12.70 -25.38
N GLY A 362 13.47 13.68 -25.63
CA GLY A 362 14.90 13.44 -25.75
C GLY A 362 15.53 12.92 -24.45
N THR A 363 15.07 13.42 -23.30
CA THR A 363 15.54 12.97 -21.98
C THR A 363 15.03 11.57 -21.65
N ILE A 364 13.76 11.28 -21.93
CA ILE A 364 13.15 9.96 -21.76
C ILE A 364 13.85 8.95 -22.67
N HIS A 365 14.10 9.29 -23.93
CA HIS A 365 14.81 8.40 -24.85
C HIS A 365 16.26 8.13 -24.41
N ALA A 366 16.95 9.14 -23.87
CA ALA A 366 18.29 8.97 -23.30
C ALA A 366 18.25 8.06 -22.05
N LEU A 367 17.24 8.21 -21.19
CA LEU A 367 17.04 7.36 -20.01
C LEU A 367 16.63 5.94 -20.37
N GLU A 368 15.85 5.74 -21.44
CA GLU A 368 15.50 4.42 -21.96
C GLU A 368 16.72 3.70 -22.54
N GLN A 369 17.58 4.41 -23.28
CA GLN A 369 18.85 3.85 -23.76
C GLN A 369 19.78 3.52 -22.59
N GLU A 370 19.90 4.40 -21.60
CA GLU A 370 20.72 4.15 -20.41
C GLU A 370 20.17 2.98 -19.58
N ASN A 371 18.85 2.87 -19.45
CA ASN A 371 18.22 1.74 -18.78
C ASN A 371 18.39 0.42 -19.54
N ALA A 372 18.35 0.43 -20.87
CA ALA A 372 18.64 -0.75 -21.69
C ALA A 372 20.10 -1.21 -21.51
N GLU A 373 21.06 -0.27 -21.49
CA GLU A 373 22.47 -0.58 -21.22
C GLU A 373 22.70 -1.09 -19.79
N ARG A 374 21.96 -0.55 -18.81
CA ARG A 374 21.99 -1.04 -17.43
C ARG A 374 21.35 -2.43 -17.31
N PHE A 375 20.29 -2.71 -18.06
CA PHE A 375 19.65 -4.04 -18.10
C PHE A 375 20.59 -5.11 -18.65
N GLU A 376 21.33 -4.80 -19.72
CA GLU A 376 22.36 -5.70 -20.27
C GLU A 376 23.51 -5.91 -19.27
N LYS A 377 23.92 -4.88 -18.52
CA LYS A 377 24.89 -5.03 -17.43
C LYS A 377 24.35 -5.89 -16.28
N ILE A 378 23.08 -5.74 -15.91
CA ILE A 378 22.44 -6.56 -14.87
C ILE A 378 22.37 -8.01 -15.32
N LEU A 379 21.94 -8.29 -16.56
CA LEU A 379 21.91 -9.66 -17.10
C LEU A 379 23.31 -10.29 -17.16
N THR A 380 24.34 -9.49 -17.47
CA THR A 380 25.74 -9.94 -17.44
C THR A 380 26.20 -10.24 -16.01
N LEU A 381 25.83 -9.38 -15.05
CA LEU A 381 26.13 -9.58 -13.64
C LEU A 381 25.37 -10.77 -13.06
N GLU A 382 24.12 -11.00 -13.41
CA GLU A 382 23.31 -12.15 -12.99
C GLU A 382 23.88 -13.47 -13.53
N ARG A 383 24.32 -13.51 -14.79
CA ARG A 383 25.04 -14.68 -15.34
C ARG A 383 26.36 -14.93 -14.60
N THR A 384 27.07 -13.87 -14.23
CA THR A 384 28.32 -13.95 -13.47
C THR A 384 28.05 -14.39 -12.02
N LEU A 385 26.96 -13.93 -11.41
CA LEU A 385 26.54 -14.29 -10.06
C LEU A 385 26.07 -15.75 -10.00
N ALA A 386 25.34 -16.22 -11.02
CA ALA A 386 24.93 -17.62 -11.15
C ALA A 386 26.15 -18.56 -11.22
N GLY A 387 27.22 -18.17 -11.92
CA GLY A 387 28.49 -18.90 -11.92
C GLY A 387 29.20 -18.91 -10.56
N HIS A 388 29.09 -17.84 -9.77
CA HIS A 388 29.65 -17.77 -8.41
C HIS A 388 28.82 -18.55 -7.37
N VAL A 389 27.51 -18.68 -7.56
CA VAL A 389 26.64 -19.49 -6.67
C VAL A 389 26.98 -20.98 -6.79
N GLU A 390 27.30 -21.49 -7.99
CA GLU A 390 27.82 -22.85 -8.16
C GLU A 390 29.18 -23.04 -7.46
N HIS A 391 30.06 -22.04 -7.52
CA HIS A 391 31.37 -22.06 -6.84
C HIS A 391 31.26 -21.95 -5.31
N GLY A 392 30.28 -21.20 -4.80
CA GLY A 392 30.01 -21.07 -3.36
C GLY A 392 29.43 -22.35 -2.75
N SER A 393 28.67 -23.14 -3.53
CA SER A 393 28.21 -24.47 -3.09
C SER A 393 29.38 -25.44 -2.89
N PHE A 394 30.37 -25.39 -3.78
CA PHE A 394 31.61 -26.18 -3.68
C PHE A 394 32.45 -25.80 -2.45
N ILE A 395 32.60 -24.50 -2.16
CA ILE A 395 33.35 -24.03 -0.98
C ILE A 395 32.64 -24.41 0.33
N LYS A 396 31.31 -24.38 0.35
CA LYS A 396 30.53 -24.79 1.54
C LYS A 396 30.73 -26.27 1.87
N ASP A 397 30.70 -27.13 0.86
CA ASP A 397 30.92 -28.57 1.02
C ASP A 397 32.38 -28.86 1.46
N GLU A 398 33.35 -28.11 0.94
CA GLU A 398 34.76 -28.23 1.34
C GLU A 398 35.00 -27.76 2.80
N TRP A 399 34.32 -26.70 3.24
CA TRP A 399 34.40 -26.22 4.63
C TRP A 399 33.77 -27.17 5.62
N GLN A 400 32.67 -27.82 5.23
CA GLN A 400 32.03 -28.83 6.06
C GLN A 400 32.93 -30.07 6.25
N ALA A 401 33.58 -30.53 5.17
CA ALA A 401 34.56 -31.62 5.24
C ALA A 401 35.80 -31.28 6.10
N ARG A 402 36.23 -30.01 6.10
CA ARG A 402 37.33 -29.54 6.96
C ARG A 402 36.94 -29.47 8.44
N GLY A 403 35.69 -29.12 8.75
CA GLY A 403 35.16 -29.14 10.11
C GLY A 403 35.18 -30.55 10.71
N GLU A 404 34.72 -31.54 9.95
CA GLU A 404 34.74 -32.96 10.37
C GLU A 404 36.16 -33.47 10.65
N LEU A 405 37.15 -33.05 9.85
CA LEU A 405 38.55 -33.42 10.05
C LEU A 405 39.18 -32.79 11.31
N ILE A 406 38.78 -31.55 11.66
CA ILE A 406 39.24 -30.86 12.87
C ILE A 406 38.70 -31.55 14.12
N ASP A 407 37.43 -31.99 14.09
CA ASP A 407 36.83 -32.73 15.20
C ASP A 407 37.54 -34.08 15.41
N GLU A 408 37.85 -34.80 14.34
CA GLU A 408 38.59 -36.08 14.40
C GLU A 408 40.03 -35.90 14.94
N LEU A 409 40.70 -34.81 14.58
CA LEU A 409 42.02 -34.46 15.12
C LEU A 409 41.95 -34.06 16.59
N GLY A 410 40.90 -33.36 17.00
CA GLY A 410 40.65 -33.01 18.40
C GLY A 410 40.48 -34.23 19.29
N GLU A 411 39.76 -35.26 18.83
CA GLU A 411 39.62 -36.53 19.55
C GLU A 411 40.96 -37.28 19.68
N LYS A 412 41.77 -37.29 18.62
CA LYS A 412 43.13 -37.90 18.65
C LYS A 412 44.08 -37.16 19.59
N PHE A 413 43.98 -35.83 19.66
CA PHE A 413 44.80 -35.03 20.57
C PHE A 413 44.45 -35.30 22.04
N GLN A 414 43.15 -35.40 22.36
CA GLN A 414 42.70 -35.78 23.70
C GLN A 414 43.09 -37.21 24.09
N ALA A 415 43.18 -38.13 23.13
CA ALA A 415 43.68 -39.48 23.37
C ALA A 415 45.19 -39.47 23.70
N LEU A 416 45.98 -38.67 22.97
CA LEU A 416 47.41 -38.48 23.23
C LEU A 416 47.68 -37.78 24.57
N GLU A 417 46.87 -36.80 24.97
CA GLU A 417 46.97 -36.17 26.29
C GLU A 417 46.69 -37.15 27.44
N ARG A 418 45.79 -38.12 27.23
CA ARG A 418 45.54 -39.21 28.20
C ARG A 418 46.70 -40.20 28.27
N GLU A 419 47.39 -40.47 27.15
CA GLU A 419 48.61 -41.27 27.14
C GLU A 419 49.78 -40.56 27.80
N LEU A 420 49.93 -39.24 27.57
CA LEU A 420 50.95 -38.39 28.19
C LEU A 420 50.79 -38.30 29.72
N ALA A 421 49.56 -38.41 30.21
CA ALA A 421 49.24 -38.44 31.64
C ALA A 421 49.63 -39.76 32.35
N SER A 422 50.06 -40.79 31.61
CA SER A 422 50.46 -42.10 32.16
C SER A 422 51.98 -42.34 32.24
N GLY A 423 52.80 -41.38 31.82
CA GLY A 423 54.26 -41.47 31.81
C GLY A 423 54.94 -40.87 33.04
N ALA A 424 54.62 -41.35 34.24
CA ALA A 424 55.33 -40.98 35.46
C ALA A 424 56.09 -42.17 36.05
N GLU A 425 57.19 -42.57 35.40
CA GLU A 425 58.33 -43.18 36.09
C GLU A 425 59.59 -43.24 35.20
N LEU A 426 60.70 -42.78 35.78
CA LEU A 426 62.10 -43.03 35.40
C LEU A 426 62.79 -42.12 34.36
N ASN A 427 63.06 -40.90 34.80
CA ASN A 427 64.20 -40.11 34.35
C ASN A 427 65.40 -40.36 35.28
N GLU A 428 66.24 -41.39 35.05
CA GLU A 428 67.57 -41.44 35.69
C GLU A 428 68.63 -42.39 35.07
N THR A 429 68.62 -42.68 33.76
CA THR A 429 69.74 -43.48 33.19
C THR A 429 70.23 -43.09 31.81
N LEU A 430 69.72 -42.02 31.19
CA LEU A 430 70.12 -41.64 29.82
C LEU A 430 70.77 -40.25 29.72
N GLN A 431 71.37 -39.78 30.81
CA GLN A 431 72.32 -38.66 30.78
C GLN A 431 73.80 -39.08 30.62
N GLN A 432 74.12 -40.36 30.40
CA GLN A 432 75.54 -40.78 30.31
C GLN A 432 75.95 -41.65 29.11
N ALA A 433 75.10 -41.86 28.10
CA ALA A 433 75.51 -42.57 26.87
C ALA A 433 75.27 -41.72 25.61
N LEU A 434 75.88 -40.54 25.59
CA LEU A 434 76.14 -39.80 24.36
C LEU A 434 77.20 -40.56 23.54
N ALA A 435 76.79 -41.43 22.60
CA ALA A 435 77.52 -41.79 21.36
C ALA A 435 76.81 -42.91 20.58
N ALA A 436 75.56 -42.69 20.22
CA ALA A 436 74.96 -43.31 19.03
C ALA A 436 74.17 -42.23 18.27
N GLN A 437 74.86 -41.12 17.96
CA GLN A 437 74.46 -40.28 16.84
C GLN A 437 74.43 -41.14 15.58
N GLN A 438 73.29 -41.20 14.88
CA GLN A 438 73.18 -40.62 13.52
C GLN A 438 71.79 -40.72 12.85
N SER A 439 70.73 -41.26 13.46
CA SER A 439 69.39 -41.27 12.81
C SER A 439 68.43 -40.18 13.29
N GLU A 440 68.31 -39.90 14.60
CA GLU A 440 67.28 -38.99 15.12
C GLU A 440 67.51 -37.49 14.82
N SER A 441 68.76 -37.05 14.65
CA SER A 441 69.04 -35.66 14.27
C SER A 441 68.61 -35.35 12.82
N ASN A 442 68.48 -36.36 11.96
CA ASN A 442 67.96 -36.18 10.61
C ASN A 442 66.43 -36.14 10.59
N GLU A 443 65.75 -36.90 11.45
CA GLU A 443 64.29 -36.86 11.58
C GLU A 443 63.80 -35.56 12.23
N LEU A 444 64.50 -35.05 13.25
CA LEU A 444 64.19 -33.75 13.83
C LEU A 444 64.47 -32.60 12.84
N GLY A 445 65.54 -32.70 12.04
CA GLY A 445 65.81 -31.76 10.95
C GLY A 445 64.70 -31.74 9.90
N GLN A 446 64.26 -32.92 9.44
CA GLN A 446 63.15 -33.06 8.49
C GLN A 446 61.81 -32.58 9.06
N THR A 447 61.55 -32.82 10.35
CA THR A 447 60.34 -32.35 11.01
C THR A 447 60.33 -30.83 11.14
N ILE A 448 61.46 -30.22 11.50
CA ILE A 448 61.60 -28.75 11.59
C ILE A 448 61.47 -28.11 10.20
N ASP A 449 62.05 -28.70 9.16
CA ASP A 449 61.92 -28.18 7.80
C ASP A 449 60.49 -28.33 7.25
N GLY A 450 59.80 -29.42 7.58
CA GLY A 450 58.38 -29.60 7.27
C GLY A 450 57.48 -28.58 7.99
N LEU A 451 57.76 -28.29 9.26
CA LEU A 451 57.04 -27.26 10.01
C LEU A 451 57.30 -25.85 9.49
N LYS A 452 58.53 -25.54 9.06
CA LYS A 452 58.84 -24.26 8.40
C LYS A 452 58.08 -24.11 7.08
N GLN A 453 58.04 -25.17 6.27
CA GLN A 453 57.32 -25.16 5.00
C GLN A 453 55.81 -24.99 5.21
N GLU A 454 55.24 -25.60 6.25
CA GLU A 454 53.85 -25.43 6.63
C GLU A 454 53.54 -24.00 7.14
N ILE A 455 54.46 -23.41 7.92
CA ILE A 455 54.34 -22.01 8.37
C ILE A 455 54.40 -21.05 7.17
N ASP A 456 55.30 -21.28 6.22
CA ASP A 456 55.41 -20.46 5.01
C ASP A 456 54.15 -20.59 4.13
N ASN A 457 53.59 -21.80 4.00
CA ASN A 457 52.33 -22.02 3.28
C ASN A 457 51.16 -21.30 3.95
N ARG A 458 51.05 -21.37 5.28
CA ARG A 458 49.98 -20.68 6.02
C ARG A 458 50.13 -19.17 5.96
N THR A 459 51.36 -18.66 6.01
CA THR A 459 51.65 -17.22 5.87
C THR A 459 51.21 -16.72 4.49
N ASN A 460 51.47 -17.48 3.43
CA ASN A 460 51.00 -17.14 2.09
C ASN A 460 49.48 -17.20 1.95
N GLN A 461 48.80 -18.14 2.61
CA GLN A 461 47.33 -18.20 2.63
C GLN A 461 46.72 -17.00 3.35
N VAL A 462 47.30 -16.56 4.47
CA VAL A 462 46.85 -15.36 5.19
C VAL A 462 47.01 -14.11 4.33
N LEU A 463 48.14 -13.95 3.64
CA LEU A 463 48.38 -12.85 2.70
C LEU A 463 47.36 -12.83 1.54
N GLN A 464 46.96 -13.99 1.02
CA GLN A 464 45.93 -14.09 -0.02
C GLN A 464 44.55 -13.66 0.50
N VAL A 465 44.22 -14.01 1.75
CA VAL A 465 42.97 -13.61 2.39
C VAL A 465 42.95 -12.10 2.67
N GLU A 466 44.06 -11.52 3.15
CA GLU A 466 44.18 -10.06 3.35
C GLU A 466 44.00 -9.27 2.06
N HIS A 467 44.57 -9.74 0.94
CA HIS A 467 44.36 -9.13 -0.37
C HIS A 467 42.89 -9.24 -0.83
N ALA A 468 42.23 -10.38 -0.60
CA ALA A 468 40.82 -10.55 -0.94
C ALA A 468 39.90 -9.65 -0.10
N LEU A 469 40.17 -9.51 1.20
CA LEU A 469 39.44 -8.59 2.10
C LEU A 469 39.61 -7.13 1.66
N THR A 470 40.81 -6.74 1.25
CA THR A 470 41.07 -5.37 0.77
C THR A 470 40.32 -5.09 -0.54
N ALA A 471 40.26 -6.06 -1.45
CA ALA A 471 39.48 -5.93 -2.68
C ALA A 471 37.96 -5.85 -2.41
N HIS A 472 37.46 -6.63 -1.43
CA HIS A 472 36.06 -6.58 -1.02
C HIS A 472 35.69 -5.25 -0.34
N ALA A 473 36.57 -4.68 0.47
CA ALA A 473 36.36 -3.38 1.10
C ALA A 473 36.20 -2.26 0.06
N GLU A 474 36.97 -2.30 -1.03
CA GLU A 474 36.84 -1.33 -2.12
C GLU A 474 35.52 -1.51 -2.90
N GLN A 475 35.09 -2.75 -3.15
CA GLN A 475 33.79 -3.02 -3.77
C GLN A 475 32.62 -2.54 -2.89
N HIS A 476 32.72 -2.72 -1.57
CA HIS A 476 31.73 -2.23 -0.61
C HIS A 476 31.62 -0.70 -0.65
N ARG A 477 32.77 -0.01 -0.72
CA ARG A 477 32.82 1.45 -0.82
C ARG A 477 32.16 1.98 -2.10
N VAL A 478 32.32 1.29 -3.23
CA VAL A 478 31.64 1.64 -4.49
C VAL A 478 30.13 1.41 -4.39
N LEU A 479 29.70 0.34 -3.72
CA LEU A 479 28.29 0.05 -3.46
C LEU A 479 27.63 1.08 -2.55
N GLU A 480 28.33 1.52 -1.50
CA GLU A 480 27.85 2.61 -0.62
C GLU A 480 27.68 3.92 -1.37
N GLN A 481 28.61 4.27 -2.26
CA GLN A 481 28.48 5.46 -3.12
C GLN A 481 27.29 5.36 -4.09
N ALA A 482 27.02 4.17 -4.63
CA ALA A 482 25.85 3.93 -5.48
C ALA A 482 24.52 3.97 -4.72
N LEU A 483 24.51 3.50 -3.46
CA LEU A 483 23.35 3.59 -2.56
C LEU A 483 23.03 5.04 -2.22
N GLN A 484 24.04 5.85 -1.87
CA GLN A 484 23.86 7.28 -1.60
C GLN A 484 23.32 8.04 -2.82
N ALA A 485 23.81 7.73 -4.02
CA ALA A 485 23.30 8.32 -5.26
C ALA A 485 21.83 7.92 -5.54
N ARG A 486 21.45 6.67 -5.22
CA ARG A 486 20.08 6.18 -5.35
C ARG A 486 19.12 6.85 -4.37
N GLU A 487 19.53 7.04 -3.12
CA GLU A 487 18.73 7.72 -2.10
C GLU A 487 18.45 9.17 -2.49
N HIS A 488 19.45 9.88 -3.03
CA HIS A 488 19.26 11.25 -3.52
C HIS A 488 18.25 11.34 -4.68
N LEU A 489 18.23 10.35 -5.58
CA LEU A 489 17.25 10.30 -6.68
C LEU A 489 15.83 9.94 -6.19
N LEU A 490 15.71 9.12 -5.14
CA LEU A 490 14.42 8.79 -4.53
C LEU A 490 13.82 10.00 -3.80
N GLU A 491 14.66 10.82 -3.18
CA GLU A 491 14.26 12.08 -2.55
C GLU A 491 13.70 13.06 -3.59
N GLN A 492 14.41 13.26 -4.70
CA GLN A 492 13.93 14.09 -5.81
C GLN A 492 12.62 13.57 -6.43
N ALA A 493 12.46 12.24 -6.52
CA ALA A 493 11.22 11.63 -6.99
C ALA A 493 10.06 11.82 -5.98
N GLY A 494 10.35 11.79 -4.68
CA GLY A 494 9.40 12.07 -3.62
C GLY A 494 8.88 13.50 -3.65
N GLU A 495 9.78 14.48 -3.79
CA GLU A 495 9.44 15.90 -3.93
C GLU A 495 8.58 16.15 -5.19
N ALA A 496 8.94 15.53 -6.31
CA ALA A 496 8.16 15.61 -7.55
C ALA A 496 6.76 14.99 -7.40
N ASN A 497 6.64 13.89 -6.66
CA ASN A 497 5.37 13.22 -6.43
C ASN A 497 4.44 14.04 -5.50
N GLU A 498 4.98 14.70 -4.48
CA GLU A 498 4.20 15.62 -3.64
C GLU A 498 3.76 16.87 -4.42
N ALA A 499 4.60 17.39 -5.32
CA ALA A 499 4.20 18.46 -6.23
C ALA A 499 3.07 18.03 -7.17
N LEU A 500 3.12 16.79 -7.70
CA LEU A 500 2.07 16.22 -8.55
C LEU A 500 0.76 15.97 -7.79
N LYS A 501 0.81 15.51 -6.53
CA LYS A 501 -0.38 15.38 -5.68
C LYS A 501 -1.04 16.72 -5.42
N LYS A 502 -0.25 17.76 -5.16
CA LYS A 502 -0.75 19.13 -4.98
C LYS A 502 -1.40 19.67 -6.25
N ASP A 503 -0.78 19.48 -7.41
CA ASP A 503 -1.36 19.86 -8.71
C ASP A 503 -2.63 19.04 -9.04
N SER A 504 -2.67 17.77 -8.67
CA SER A 504 -3.87 16.91 -8.80
C SER A 504 -5.03 17.38 -7.92
N ALA A 505 -4.74 17.82 -6.69
CA ALA A 505 -5.74 18.40 -5.79
C ALA A 505 -6.30 19.73 -6.35
N ASP A 506 -5.42 20.63 -6.83
CA ASP A 506 -5.80 21.89 -7.47
C ASP A 506 -6.61 21.66 -8.77
N ARG A 507 -6.26 20.61 -9.54
CA ARG A 507 -7.05 20.18 -10.72
C ARG A 507 -8.41 19.63 -10.32
N GLY A 508 -8.51 18.85 -9.24
CA GLY A 508 -9.79 18.37 -8.71
C GLY A 508 -10.71 19.52 -8.29
N GLU A 509 -10.15 20.56 -7.65
CA GLU A 509 -10.91 21.76 -7.29
C GLU A 509 -11.37 22.54 -8.54
N ARG A 510 -10.52 22.66 -9.56
CA ARG A 510 -10.89 23.26 -10.86
C ARG A 510 -11.94 22.43 -11.61
N ILE A 511 -11.87 21.10 -11.59
CA ILE A 511 -12.87 20.21 -12.18
C ILE A 511 -14.21 20.42 -11.48
N ASN A 512 -14.25 20.49 -10.15
CA ASN A 512 -15.49 20.78 -9.42
C ASN A 512 -16.09 22.15 -9.77
N VAL A 513 -15.25 23.17 -10.01
CA VAL A 513 -15.70 24.48 -10.50
C VAL A 513 -16.24 24.37 -11.93
N LEU A 514 -15.57 23.65 -12.81
CA LEU A 514 -15.98 23.43 -14.20
C LEU A 514 -17.26 22.58 -14.29
N GLU A 515 -17.44 21.56 -13.45
CA GLU A 515 -18.66 20.76 -13.36
C GLU A 515 -19.85 21.61 -12.89
N ARG A 516 -19.61 22.54 -11.95
CA ARG A 516 -20.64 23.50 -11.51
C ARG A 516 -21.00 24.47 -12.63
N LEU A 517 -20.01 25.02 -13.33
CA LEU A 517 -20.22 25.90 -14.49
C LEU A 517 -20.87 25.16 -15.67
N LEU A 518 -20.55 23.88 -15.87
CA LEU A 518 -21.14 23.02 -16.89
C LEU A 518 -22.58 22.67 -16.54
N ALA A 519 -22.89 22.37 -15.28
CA ALA A 519 -24.26 22.20 -14.80
C ALA A 519 -25.08 23.48 -14.99
N GLU A 520 -24.50 24.65 -14.69
CA GLU A 520 -25.12 25.96 -14.96
C GLU A 520 -25.31 26.20 -16.47
N GLN A 521 -24.39 25.78 -17.34
CA GLN A 521 -24.54 25.86 -18.80
C GLN A 521 -25.57 24.88 -19.36
N ILE A 522 -25.66 23.66 -18.82
CA ILE A 522 -26.68 22.67 -19.20
C ILE A 522 -28.06 23.20 -18.81
N GLU A 523 -28.22 23.78 -17.62
CA GLU A 523 -29.46 24.43 -17.21
C GLU A 523 -29.79 25.63 -18.12
N GLN A 524 -28.78 26.37 -18.60
CA GLN A 524 -28.97 27.44 -19.61
C GLN A 524 -29.36 26.89 -21.00
N SER A 525 -28.84 25.72 -21.39
CA SER A 525 -29.14 25.03 -22.65
C SER A 525 -30.57 24.49 -22.68
N ASP A 526 -31.04 23.89 -21.58
CA ASP A 526 -32.43 23.42 -21.42
C ASP A 526 -33.46 24.56 -21.56
N VAL A 527 -33.11 25.76 -21.07
CA VAL A 527 -33.97 26.94 -21.22
C VAL A 527 -33.93 27.46 -22.66
N ALA A 528 -32.78 27.40 -23.33
CA ALA A 528 -32.64 27.77 -24.74
C ALA A 528 -33.39 26.81 -25.69
N GLU A 529 -33.37 25.50 -25.42
CA GLU A 529 -34.15 24.51 -26.18
C GLU A 529 -35.67 24.74 -26.02
N LYS A 530 -36.15 24.97 -24.79
CA LYS A 530 -37.56 25.31 -24.55
C LYS A 530 -37.97 26.61 -25.25
N TYR A 531 -37.05 27.59 -25.29
CA TYR A 531 -37.26 28.85 -26.03
C TYR A 531 -37.37 28.60 -27.54
N LEU A 532 -36.45 27.85 -28.13
CA LEU A 532 -36.45 27.53 -29.55
C LEU A 532 -37.70 26.76 -29.95
N ALA A 533 -38.11 25.76 -29.16
CA ALA A 533 -39.33 25.00 -29.40
C ALA A 533 -40.60 25.88 -29.36
N THR A 534 -40.69 26.80 -28.39
CA THR A 534 -41.83 27.74 -28.28
C THR A 534 -41.85 28.73 -29.45
N ARG A 535 -40.67 29.22 -29.84
CA ARG A 535 -40.49 30.13 -30.98
C ARG A 535 -40.84 29.47 -32.30
N GLU A 536 -40.38 28.24 -32.52
CA GLU A 536 -40.71 27.44 -33.71
C GLU A 536 -42.21 27.16 -33.80
N ALA A 537 -42.86 26.81 -32.68
CA ALA A 537 -44.31 26.60 -32.66
C ALA A 537 -45.09 27.86 -33.03
N LEU A 538 -44.68 29.04 -32.54
CA LEU A 538 -45.30 30.31 -32.90
C LEU A 538 -45.07 30.66 -34.38
N ILE A 539 -43.86 30.43 -34.90
CA ILE A 539 -43.55 30.65 -36.32
C ILE A 539 -44.39 29.72 -37.21
N GLN A 540 -44.51 28.44 -36.85
CA GLN A 540 -45.34 27.48 -37.60
C GLN A 540 -46.81 27.88 -37.61
N GLN A 541 -47.36 28.34 -36.48
CA GLN A 541 -48.73 28.86 -36.42
C GLN A 541 -48.91 30.09 -37.29
N LEU A 542 -47.94 31.00 -37.30
CA LEU A 542 -47.96 32.19 -38.15
C LEU A 542 -47.94 31.81 -39.63
N THR A 543 -47.03 30.92 -40.02
CA THR A 543 -46.91 30.44 -41.41
C THR A 543 -48.19 29.76 -41.88
N ALA A 544 -48.78 28.88 -41.07
CA ALA A 544 -50.04 28.20 -41.40
C ALA A 544 -51.20 29.20 -41.58
N SER A 545 -51.29 30.22 -40.72
CA SER A 545 -52.31 31.27 -40.83
C SER A 545 -52.12 32.14 -42.09
N VAL A 546 -50.88 32.47 -42.46
CA VAL A 546 -50.57 33.21 -43.69
C VAL A 546 -50.89 32.40 -44.94
N GLU A 547 -50.57 31.10 -44.94
CA GLU A 547 -50.93 30.19 -46.04
C GLU A 547 -52.45 30.05 -46.19
N ALA A 548 -53.17 29.92 -45.08
CA ALA A 548 -54.64 29.89 -45.08
C ALA A 548 -55.25 31.18 -45.62
N LEU A 549 -54.70 32.36 -45.27
CA LEU A 549 -55.12 33.65 -45.80
C LEU A 549 -54.89 33.75 -47.31
N ASN A 550 -53.73 33.30 -47.79
CA ASN A 550 -53.40 33.29 -49.22
C ASN A 550 -54.31 32.36 -50.00
N SER A 551 -54.59 31.16 -49.47
CA SER A 551 -55.54 30.22 -50.07
C SER A 551 -56.96 30.80 -50.13
N THR A 552 -57.42 31.44 -49.06
CA THR A 552 -58.74 32.10 -48.99
C THR A 552 -58.83 33.26 -49.99
N SER A 553 -57.76 34.05 -50.13
CA SER A 553 -57.68 35.16 -51.10
C SER A 553 -57.66 34.66 -52.55
N GLN A 554 -56.99 33.54 -52.82
CA GLN A 554 -56.96 32.91 -54.13
C GLN A 554 -58.34 32.32 -54.52
N GLN A 555 -59.02 31.66 -53.57
CA GLN A 555 -60.40 31.22 -53.74
C GLN A 555 -61.36 32.40 -53.99
N GLN A 556 -61.13 33.55 -53.36
CA GLN A 556 -61.87 34.78 -53.66
C GLN A 556 -61.67 35.23 -55.11
N ALA A 557 -60.44 35.24 -55.61
CA ALA A 557 -60.15 35.64 -57.00
C ALA A 557 -60.84 34.72 -58.01
N GLU A 558 -60.76 33.40 -57.81
CA GLU A 558 -61.41 32.40 -58.66
C GLU A 558 -62.94 32.51 -58.62
N LYS A 559 -63.53 32.72 -57.43
CA LYS A 559 -64.99 32.86 -57.27
C LYS A 559 -65.51 34.18 -57.85
N ILE A 560 -64.72 35.26 -57.81
CA ILE A 560 -65.04 36.53 -58.46
C ILE A 560 -65.00 36.38 -60.00
N GLU A 561 -64.00 35.68 -60.55
CA GLU A 561 -63.96 35.34 -61.98
C GLU A 561 -65.19 34.51 -62.41
N GLN A 562 -65.58 33.51 -61.61
CA GLN A 562 -66.75 32.67 -61.88
C GLN A 562 -68.08 33.46 -61.81
N LEU A 563 -68.24 34.33 -60.81
CA LEU A 563 -69.46 35.16 -60.66
C LEU A 563 -69.55 36.28 -61.72
N MET A 564 -68.42 36.78 -62.22
CA MET A 564 -68.39 37.68 -63.39
C MET A 564 -68.78 36.95 -64.69
N PHE A 565 -68.46 35.67 -64.81
CA PHE A 565 -68.83 34.82 -65.95
C PHE A 565 -70.33 34.48 -65.96
N ASP A 566 -70.93 34.24 -64.78
CA ASP A 566 -72.33 33.81 -64.65
C ASP A 566 -73.36 34.97 -64.53
N GLY A 567 -72.91 36.23 -64.51
CA GLY A 567 -73.79 37.41 -64.56
C GLY A 567 -74.66 37.65 -63.31
N VAL A 568 -74.37 36.99 -62.19
CA VAL A 568 -75.13 37.10 -60.93
C VAL A 568 -74.19 37.57 -59.82
N VAL A 569 -74.28 38.84 -59.43
CA VAL A 569 -73.59 39.35 -58.24
C VAL A 569 -74.60 39.44 -57.10
N SER A 570 -74.55 38.49 -56.16
CA SER A 570 -75.26 38.61 -54.87
C SER A 570 -74.31 39.23 -53.84
N ALA A 571 -74.72 40.32 -53.20
CA ALA A 571 -73.92 41.08 -52.22
C ALA A 571 -73.58 40.29 -50.94
N ASN A 572 -74.30 39.22 -50.64
CA ASN A 572 -74.24 38.55 -49.33
C ASN A 572 -73.01 37.63 -49.18
N THR A 573 -72.59 36.97 -50.26
CA THR A 573 -71.42 36.06 -50.28
C THR A 573 -70.09 36.82 -50.16
N ASN A 574 -70.05 38.07 -50.63
CA ASN A 574 -68.86 38.92 -50.54
C ASN A 574 -68.64 39.42 -49.09
N SER A 575 -69.72 39.62 -48.33
CA SER A 575 -69.64 40.12 -46.96
C SER A 575 -69.07 39.11 -45.96
N GLN A 576 -69.40 37.81 -46.09
CA GLN A 576 -68.89 36.78 -45.18
C GLN A 576 -67.40 36.50 -45.40
N LEU A 577 -66.95 36.40 -46.66
CA LEU A 577 -65.55 36.12 -46.98
C LEU A 577 -64.63 37.32 -46.68
N VAL A 578 -65.12 38.56 -46.86
CA VAL A 578 -64.38 39.76 -46.43
C VAL A 578 -64.21 39.79 -44.91
N GLN A 579 -65.22 39.35 -44.16
CA GLN A 579 -65.11 39.24 -42.71
C GLN A 579 -64.11 38.16 -42.28
N GLU A 580 -64.12 36.98 -42.93
CA GLU A 580 -63.14 35.92 -42.65
C GLU A 580 -61.69 36.36 -42.93
N ILE A 581 -61.44 37.12 -44.00
CA ILE A 581 -60.12 37.69 -44.29
C ILE A 581 -59.73 38.74 -43.25
N ALA A 582 -60.68 39.58 -42.80
CA ALA A 582 -60.42 40.57 -41.77
C ALA A 582 -60.08 39.90 -40.42
N ASP A 583 -60.80 38.85 -40.05
CA ASP A 583 -60.57 38.09 -38.82
C ASP A 583 -59.23 37.33 -38.88
N GLN A 584 -58.86 36.77 -40.04
CA GLN A 584 -57.54 36.13 -40.23
C GLN A 584 -56.38 37.13 -40.20
N LYS A 585 -56.55 38.35 -40.73
CA LYS A 585 -55.54 39.42 -40.60
C LYS A 585 -55.33 39.83 -39.15
N LEU A 586 -56.41 39.99 -38.39
CA LEU A 586 -56.34 40.27 -36.95
C LEU A 586 -55.62 39.17 -36.18
N LEU A 587 -55.85 37.90 -36.54
CA LEU A 587 -55.14 36.77 -35.93
C LEU A 587 -53.64 36.78 -36.25
N ILE A 588 -53.26 37.12 -37.49
CA ILE A 588 -51.85 37.26 -37.88
C ILE A 588 -51.20 38.41 -37.09
N GLU A 589 -51.85 39.57 -36.99
CA GLU A 589 -51.35 40.71 -36.22
C GLU A 589 -51.18 40.39 -34.72
N ASP A 590 -52.11 39.63 -34.11
CA ASP A 590 -51.99 39.15 -32.72
C ASP A 590 -50.79 38.21 -32.53
N LEU A 591 -50.61 37.26 -33.45
CA LEU A 591 -49.51 36.30 -33.39
C LEU A 591 -48.14 36.98 -33.61
N GLU A 592 -48.04 37.94 -34.53
CA GLU A 592 -46.84 38.78 -34.70
C GLU A 592 -46.55 39.62 -33.46
N GLY A 593 -47.58 40.18 -32.82
CA GLY A 593 -47.45 40.91 -31.56
C GLY A 593 -46.90 40.03 -30.45
N ARG A 594 -47.47 38.84 -30.26
CA ARG A 594 -47.03 37.87 -29.24
C ARG A 594 -45.61 37.36 -29.49
N LEU A 595 -45.23 37.13 -30.75
CA LEU A 595 -43.86 36.74 -31.10
C LEU A 595 -42.86 37.85 -30.76
N ASN A 596 -43.18 39.11 -31.11
CA ASN A 596 -42.34 40.26 -30.80
C ASN A 596 -42.19 40.52 -29.29
N GLU A 597 -43.27 40.37 -28.52
CA GLU A 597 -43.23 40.54 -27.06
C GLU A 597 -42.43 39.42 -26.39
N PHE A 598 -42.58 38.19 -26.87
CA PHE A 598 -41.77 37.04 -26.45
C PHE A 598 -40.28 37.24 -26.73
N GLU A 599 -39.90 37.69 -27.93
CA GLU A 599 -38.50 37.98 -28.29
C GLU A 599 -37.92 39.11 -27.43
N ARG A 600 -38.69 40.19 -27.17
CA ARG A 600 -38.24 41.30 -26.30
C ARG A 600 -38.03 40.88 -24.84
N SER A 601 -38.94 40.09 -24.29
CA SER A 601 -38.82 39.55 -22.92
C SER A 601 -37.56 38.68 -22.80
N TRP A 602 -37.32 37.83 -23.80
CA TRP A 602 -36.13 36.98 -23.86
C TRP A 602 -34.83 37.77 -23.96
N TYR A 603 -34.76 38.77 -24.84
CA TYR A 603 -33.60 39.68 -24.92
C TYR A 603 -33.32 40.39 -23.59
N GLY A 604 -34.37 40.76 -22.84
CA GLY A 604 -34.24 41.34 -21.50
C GLY A 604 -33.65 40.38 -20.46
N ILE A 605 -34.05 39.11 -20.52
CA ILE A 605 -33.51 38.04 -19.65
C ILE A 605 -32.05 37.74 -20.02
N LEU A 606 -31.74 37.62 -21.32
CA LEU A 606 -30.37 37.38 -21.81
C LEU A 606 -29.43 38.52 -21.41
N ARG A 607 -29.86 39.78 -21.56
CA ARG A 607 -29.06 40.96 -21.22
C ARG A 607 -28.77 41.07 -19.72
N LYS A 608 -29.73 40.72 -18.85
CA LYS A 608 -29.52 40.68 -17.39
C LYS A 608 -28.61 39.52 -16.96
N ARG A 609 -28.58 38.43 -17.72
CA ARG A 609 -27.77 37.23 -17.42
C ARG A 609 -26.34 37.30 -17.96
N LEU A 610 -26.12 37.89 -19.14
CA LEU A 610 -24.78 38.17 -19.69
C LEU A 610 -24.03 39.28 -18.93
N SER A 611 -24.75 40.09 -18.16
CA SER A 611 -24.20 41.15 -17.30
C SER A 611 -23.77 40.64 -15.92
N LYS A 612 -24.24 39.47 -15.50
CA LYS A 612 -23.81 38.77 -14.27
C LYS A 612 -22.65 37.86 -14.63
#